data_AF-A0AAN6H9F0-F1
#
_entry.id   AF-A0AAN6H9F0-F1
#
_cell.length_a   1.000
_cell.length_b   1.000
_cell.length_c   1.000
_cell.angle_alpha   90.00
_cell.angle_beta   90.00
_cell.angle_gamma   90.00
#
_symmetry.space_group_name_H-M   'P 1'
#
loop_
_entity.id
_entity.type
_entity.pdbx_description
1 polymer ?
#
loop_
_entity_poly.entity_id
_entity_poly.type
_entity_poly.pdbx_seq_one_letter_code
_entity_poly.pdbx_strand_id
1 'polypeptide(L)'
;MTELFPRLRAAAIDGRAHNVFYRQVQLERLCQALISNASKLRDAIATDYGHSPAEITVELNLANSAIKRDYATLEPKAAHQEEYLIASGEDAPNSRRPAGIVYIEPCTHTLLYSVVAPLSAAIAAGNCVVVLLEKNLRAVPSLLRRILPTALDPDTFAIASSPIEDRPFLDLAIHVNQKDSERWPKANQMASPAQSRALAVVDRTCNVTLAATELVAARFSFGGSSPYAPDVVFVNEFSRQSFLQAVVAECVKSGSSASTEKETKSKSMVSSRIDERIEGLKSLDSGLRIVVQESNFAVVEVTSRKTSLLIQKGTAPVLVVHAIRSLDDVIDLVGSTSKDMPALAAFHFSNPASAKYLAQCIDANVSFVNSIPRELLVGPAFPTAHPFDLTKRYPLHPFTVRRPAYIKPAAGSQRLSLALASSDNAAAQALMAEASAPLAARKRHPGGGVGFFEQGFLMNAALILTTTLSLSGTGIYWIVKYRRAK
;
A
#
# COMPACT_ATOMS: atom_id res chain seq x y z
N MET A 1 -11.64 -5.42 37.97
CA MET A 1 -11.67 -4.92 36.58
C MET A 1 -12.70 -5.73 35.83
N THR A 2 -13.74 -5.10 35.30
CA THR A 2 -14.73 -5.78 34.46
C THR A 2 -14.05 -6.14 33.14
N GLU A 3 -13.94 -7.42 32.82
CA GLU A 3 -13.29 -7.84 31.58
C GLU A 3 -14.06 -7.34 30.36
N LEU A 4 -13.36 -6.71 29.42
CA LEU A 4 -13.93 -6.26 28.16
C LEU A 4 -14.21 -7.48 27.26
N PHE A 5 -15.45 -7.60 26.76
CA PHE A 5 -15.92 -8.71 25.90
C PHE A 5 -15.66 -10.13 26.46
N PRO A 6 -16.19 -10.51 27.64
CA PRO A 6 -15.87 -11.77 28.29
C PRO A 6 -16.30 -13.01 27.47
N ARG A 7 -17.45 -12.94 26.78
CA ARG A 7 -17.92 -14.01 25.89
C ARG A 7 -16.96 -14.27 24.73
N LEU A 8 -16.47 -13.18 24.13
CA LEU A 8 -15.55 -13.24 23.00
C LEU A 8 -14.20 -13.83 23.42
N ARG A 9 -13.70 -13.45 24.59
CA ARG A 9 -12.48 -14.03 25.17
C ARG A 9 -12.65 -15.52 25.46
N ALA A 10 -13.79 -15.93 26.03
CA ALA A 10 -14.10 -17.33 26.26
C ALA A 10 -14.13 -18.13 24.95
N ALA A 11 -14.78 -17.60 23.90
CA ALA A 11 -14.83 -18.25 22.59
C ALA A 11 -13.45 -18.33 21.90
N ALA A 12 -12.58 -17.33 22.10
CA ALA A 12 -11.21 -17.36 21.60
C ALA A 12 -10.36 -18.42 22.31
N ILE A 13 -10.54 -18.61 23.62
CA ILE A 13 -9.86 -19.65 24.41
C ILE A 13 -10.35 -21.05 24.04
N ASP A 14 -11.67 -21.23 23.89
CA ASP A 14 -12.30 -22.48 23.48
C ASP A 14 -11.94 -22.88 22.03
N GLY A 15 -11.48 -21.92 21.22
CA GLY A 15 -11.09 -22.16 19.84
C GLY A 15 -12.29 -22.40 18.93
N ARG A 16 -13.48 -21.89 19.28
CA ARG A 16 -14.72 -22.09 18.51
C ARG A 16 -14.60 -21.70 17.02
N ALA A 17 -13.79 -20.67 16.73
CA ALA A 17 -13.53 -20.21 15.37
C ALA A 17 -12.47 -21.01 14.59
N HIS A 18 -11.82 -22.02 15.20
CA HIS A 18 -10.79 -22.83 14.54
C HIS A 18 -11.38 -23.81 13.50
N ASN A 19 -12.60 -24.30 13.74
CA ASN A 19 -13.27 -25.24 12.85
C ASN A 19 -13.51 -24.61 11.46
N VAL A 20 -13.05 -25.27 10.40
CA VAL A 20 -13.17 -24.79 9.01
C VAL A 20 -14.62 -24.65 8.58
N PHE A 21 -15.48 -25.60 8.95
CA PHE A 21 -16.90 -25.56 8.60
C PHE A 21 -17.60 -24.39 9.30
N TYR A 22 -17.23 -24.10 10.55
CA TYR A 22 -17.74 -22.92 11.25
C TYR A 22 -17.37 -21.64 10.49
N ARG A 23 -16.10 -21.50 10.08
CA ARG A 23 -15.63 -20.34 9.30
C ARG A 23 -16.38 -20.19 7.97
N GLN A 24 -16.62 -21.29 7.25
CA GLN A 24 -17.40 -21.31 6.01
C GLN A 24 -18.81 -20.75 6.23
N VAL A 25 -19.52 -21.25 7.25
CA VAL A 25 -20.88 -20.80 7.60
C VAL A 25 -20.90 -19.31 7.97
N GLN A 26 -19.92 -18.81 8.73
CA GLN A 26 -19.85 -17.38 9.06
C GLN A 26 -19.67 -16.50 7.81
N LEU A 27 -18.79 -16.88 6.89
CA LEU A 27 -18.56 -16.14 5.64
C LEU A 27 -19.76 -16.22 4.68
N GLU A 28 -20.44 -17.37 4.60
CA GLU A 28 -21.67 -17.53 3.82
C GLU A 28 -22.78 -16.60 4.33
N ARG A 29 -23.01 -16.59 5.65
CA ARG A 29 -23.99 -15.70 6.28
C ARG A 29 -23.64 -14.23 6.07
N LEU A 30 -22.37 -13.86 6.21
CA LEU A 30 -21.90 -12.49 5.94
C LEU A 30 -22.18 -12.09 4.48
N CYS A 31 -21.81 -12.94 3.52
CA CYS A 31 -22.04 -12.71 2.10
C CYS A 31 -23.55 -12.54 1.80
N GLN A 32 -24.38 -13.45 2.30
CA GLN A 32 -25.83 -13.40 2.11
C GLN A 32 -26.44 -12.13 2.72
N ALA A 33 -26.03 -11.75 3.93
CA ALA A 33 -26.53 -10.56 4.61
C ALA A 33 -26.19 -9.27 3.86
N LEU A 34 -24.99 -9.18 3.27
CA LEU A 34 -24.60 -8.04 2.42
C LEU A 34 -25.41 -8.00 1.12
N ILE A 35 -25.58 -9.14 0.44
CA ILE A 35 -26.36 -9.24 -0.80
C ILE A 35 -27.83 -8.86 -0.55
N SER A 36 -28.46 -9.41 0.49
CA SER A 36 -29.87 -9.11 0.81
C SER A 36 -30.12 -7.65 1.20
N ASN A 37 -29.08 -6.92 1.64
CA ASN A 37 -29.18 -5.51 2.00
C ASN A 37 -28.46 -4.59 0.99
N ALA A 38 -28.07 -5.08 -0.18
CA ALA A 38 -27.28 -4.32 -1.15
C ALA A 38 -27.95 -2.99 -1.59
N SER A 39 -29.28 -2.99 -1.76
CA SER A 39 -30.03 -1.76 -2.09
C SER A 39 -29.95 -0.72 -0.98
N LYS A 40 -30.17 -1.13 0.28
CA LYS A 40 -30.07 -0.24 1.45
C LYS A 40 -28.65 0.27 1.65
N LEU A 41 -27.64 -0.57 1.42
CA LEU A 41 -26.24 -0.18 1.48
C LEU A 41 -25.92 0.86 0.41
N ARG A 42 -26.40 0.66 -0.82
CA ARG A 42 -26.21 1.63 -1.91
C ARG A 42 -26.80 2.99 -1.55
N ASP A 43 -28.02 3.02 -1.06
CA ASP A 43 -28.71 4.27 -0.71
C ASP A 43 -28.03 4.96 0.49
N ALA A 44 -27.54 4.18 1.47
CA ALA A 44 -26.78 4.69 2.61
C ALA A 44 -25.43 5.31 2.19
N ILE A 45 -24.67 4.64 1.32
CA ILE A 45 -23.37 5.14 0.83
C ILE A 45 -23.57 6.43 0.00
N ALA A 46 -24.58 6.45 -0.86
CA ALA A 46 -24.93 7.64 -1.63
C ALA A 46 -25.28 8.82 -0.72
N THR A 47 -25.99 8.58 0.38
CA THR A 47 -26.39 9.62 1.35
C THR A 47 -25.20 10.18 2.13
N ASP A 48 -24.31 9.31 2.62
CA ASP A 48 -23.21 9.71 3.49
C ASP A 48 -22.02 10.32 2.74
N TYR A 49 -21.69 9.78 1.57
CA TYR A 49 -20.45 10.11 0.85
C TYR A 49 -20.70 10.78 -0.50
N GLY A 50 -21.93 10.71 -1.03
CA GLY A 50 -22.25 11.29 -2.34
C GLY A 50 -21.56 10.59 -3.51
N HIS A 51 -21.13 9.34 -3.33
CA HIS A 51 -20.50 8.54 -4.39
C HIS A 51 -21.49 8.25 -5.52
N SER A 52 -20.98 8.18 -6.74
CA SER A 52 -21.76 7.81 -7.92
C SER A 52 -22.24 6.36 -7.87
N PRO A 53 -23.32 5.98 -8.58
CA PRO A 53 -23.78 4.59 -8.63
C PRO A 53 -22.71 3.59 -9.07
N ALA A 54 -21.82 3.99 -9.98
CA ALA A 54 -20.70 3.17 -10.44
C ALA A 54 -19.68 2.94 -9.32
N GLU A 55 -19.26 3.98 -8.61
CA GLU A 55 -18.33 3.89 -7.48
C GLU A 55 -18.86 3.01 -6.35
N ILE A 56 -20.15 3.17 -6.01
CA ILE A 56 -20.82 2.35 -5.00
C ILE A 56 -20.85 0.87 -5.43
N THR A 57 -21.12 0.62 -6.71
CA THR A 57 -21.13 -0.74 -7.26
C THR A 57 -19.74 -1.37 -7.18
N VAL A 58 -18.68 -0.60 -7.48
CA VAL A 58 -17.29 -1.06 -7.34
C VAL A 58 -16.96 -1.38 -5.89
N GLU A 59 -17.32 -0.52 -4.93
CA GLU A 59 -17.12 -0.77 -3.50
C GLU A 59 -17.79 -2.06 -3.02
N LEU A 60 -19.08 -2.25 -3.38
CA LEU A 60 -19.84 -3.46 -3.07
C LEU A 60 -19.25 -4.70 -3.72
N ASN A 61 -18.84 -4.61 -4.98
CA ASN A 61 -18.24 -5.72 -5.71
C ASN A 61 -16.93 -6.16 -5.04
N LEU A 62 -16.02 -5.22 -4.74
CA LEU A 62 -14.76 -5.52 -4.09
C LEU A 62 -14.94 -6.12 -2.69
N ALA A 63 -15.94 -5.64 -1.92
CA ALA A 63 -16.26 -6.21 -0.61
C ALA A 63 -16.73 -7.67 -0.71
N ASN A 64 -17.64 -7.96 -1.64
CA ASN A 64 -18.14 -9.32 -1.88
C ASN A 64 -17.05 -10.23 -2.48
N SER A 65 -16.21 -9.72 -3.37
CA SER A 65 -15.08 -10.45 -3.95
C SER A 65 -14.03 -10.81 -2.90
N ALA A 66 -13.82 -9.98 -1.87
CA ALA A 66 -12.96 -10.32 -0.74
C ALA A 66 -13.51 -11.53 0.01
N ILE A 67 -14.81 -11.52 0.36
CA ILE A 67 -15.47 -12.65 1.05
C ILE A 67 -15.37 -13.94 0.25
N LYS A 68 -15.72 -13.90 -1.04
CA LYS A 68 -15.68 -15.09 -1.91
C LYS A 68 -14.28 -15.69 -2.01
N ARG A 69 -13.26 -14.82 -2.06
CA ARG A 69 -11.87 -15.24 -2.16
C ARG A 69 -11.35 -15.85 -0.86
N ASP A 70 -11.69 -15.25 0.28
CA ASP A 70 -11.30 -15.81 1.58
C ASP A 70 -12.04 -17.12 1.84
N TYR A 71 -13.32 -17.22 1.46
CA TYR A 71 -14.07 -18.47 1.50
C TYR A 71 -13.41 -19.57 0.66
N ALA A 72 -12.93 -19.23 -0.55
CA ALA A 72 -12.26 -20.19 -1.42
C ALA A 72 -10.95 -20.75 -0.84
N THR A 73 -10.36 -20.11 0.17
CA THR A 73 -9.18 -20.65 0.88
C THR A 73 -9.55 -21.71 1.92
N LEU A 74 -10.83 -21.81 2.30
CA LEU A 74 -11.30 -22.75 3.31
C LEU A 74 -11.60 -24.09 2.66
N GLU A 75 -10.58 -24.94 2.58
CA GLU A 75 -10.70 -26.31 2.08
C GLU A 75 -10.66 -27.32 3.24
N PRO A 76 -11.81 -27.93 3.64
CA PRO A 76 -11.86 -28.82 4.80
C PRO A 76 -10.91 -30.02 4.69
N LYS A 77 -10.73 -30.56 3.48
CA LYS A 77 -9.82 -31.69 3.24
C LYS A 77 -8.36 -31.31 3.48
N ALA A 78 -7.92 -30.17 2.94
CA ALA A 78 -6.55 -29.69 3.11
C ALA A 78 -6.26 -29.35 4.58
N ALA A 79 -7.21 -28.68 5.26
CA ALA A 79 -7.09 -28.35 6.67
C ALA A 79 -7.00 -29.60 7.56
N HIS A 80 -7.80 -30.63 7.28
CA HIS A 80 -7.74 -31.91 8.00
C HIS A 80 -6.41 -32.63 7.76
N GLN A 81 -5.89 -32.63 6.53
CA GLN A 81 -4.57 -33.18 6.23
C GLN A 81 -3.47 -32.45 7.01
N GLU A 82 -3.50 -31.12 7.04
CA GLU A 82 -2.51 -30.32 7.78
C GLU A 82 -2.54 -30.58 9.29
N GLU A 83 -3.73 -30.74 9.87
CA GLU A 83 -3.91 -31.07 11.29
C GLU A 83 -3.31 -32.43 11.66
N TYR A 84 -3.41 -33.42 10.76
CA TYR A 84 -3.00 -34.80 11.00
C TYR A 84 -1.54 -35.11 10.60
N LEU A 85 -0.78 -34.16 10.03
CA LEU A 85 0.61 -34.39 9.58
C LEU A 85 1.49 -35.07 10.64
N ILE A 86 1.46 -34.58 11.88
CA ILE A 86 2.24 -35.16 12.97
C ILE A 86 1.75 -36.57 13.31
N ALA A 87 0.43 -36.77 13.34
CA ALA A 87 -0.16 -38.08 13.61
C ALA A 87 0.17 -39.10 12.49
N SER A 88 0.38 -38.64 11.26
CA SER A 88 0.84 -39.46 10.13
C SER A 88 2.37 -39.63 10.05
N GLY A 89 3.13 -39.12 11.02
CA GLY A 89 4.59 -39.26 11.06
C GLY A 89 5.35 -38.28 10.13
N GLU A 90 4.70 -37.21 9.69
CA GLU A 90 5.29 -36.16 8.87
C GLU A 90 5.51 -34.88 9.68
N ASP A 91 6.50 -34.07 9.29
CA ASP A 91 6.73 -32.78 9.93
C ASP A 91 5.70 -31.76 9.42
N ALA A 92 5.35 -30.80 10.28
CA ALA A 92 4.45 -29.69 9.97
C ALA A 92 5.17 -28.33 10.11
N PRO A 93 6.20 -28.03 9.27
CA PRO A 93 7.00 -26.81 9.38
C PRO A 93 6.21 -25.53 9.09
N ASN A 94 5.11 -25.67 8.35
CA ASN A 94 4.25 -24.55 7.95
C ASN A 94 3.02 -24.40 8.84
N SER A 95 2.82 -25.24 9.86
CA SER A 95 1.61 -25.22 10.69
C SER A 95 1.40 -23.88 11.37
N ARG A 96 0.16 -23.40 11.35
CA ARG A 96 -0.24 -22.10 11.89
C ARG A 96 -1.53 -22.22 12.66
N ARG A 97 -1.66 -21.39 13.69
CA ARG A 97 -2.89 -21.27 14.48
C ARG A 97 -3.46 -19.86 14.36
N PRO A 98 -4.77 -19.67 14.51
CA PRO A 98 -5.35 -18.35 14.65
C PRO A 98 -4.66 -17.57 15.77
N ALA A 99 -4.60 -16.25 15.63
CA ALA A 99 -4.04 -15.38 16.67
C ALA A 99 -4.95 -15.30 17.91
N GLY A 100 -6.25 -15.51 17.75
CA GLY A 100 -7.25 -15.49 18.81
C GLY A 100 -8.25 -14.37 18.57
N ILE A 101 -7.89 -13.14 18.94
CA ILE A 101 -8.77 -11.96 18.83
C ILE A 101 -8.19 -10.98 17.82
N VAL A 102 -9.04 -10.41 16.98
CA VAL A 102 -8.69 -9.34 16.04
C VAL A 102 -9.55 -8.12 16.33
N TYR A 103 -8.92 -6.98 16.52
CA TYR A 103 -9.58 -5.69 16.67
C TYR A 103 -9.40 -4.85 15.40
N ILE A 104 -10.51 -4.45 14.77
CA ILE A 104 -10.49 -3.71 13.50
C ILE A 104 -10.95 -2.28 13.75
N GLU A 105 -10.05 -1.32 13.47
CA GLU A 105 -10.35 0.10 13.42
C GLU A 105 -10.39 0.55 11.96
N PRO A 106 -11.58 0.67 11.34
CA PRO A 106 -11.70 0.93 9.92
C PRO A 106 -11.42 2.39 9.57
N CYS A 107 -10.97 2.65 8.34
CA CYS A 107 -10.85 4.01 7.82
C CYS A 107 -12.21 4.58 7.41
N THR A 108 -12.29 5.90 7.28
CA THR A 108 -13.51 6.62 6.90
C THR A 108 -13.81 6.54 5.41
N HIS A 109 -12.80 6.38 4.56
CA HIS A 109 -12.95 6.18 3.11
C HIS A 109 -13.51 4.80 2.82
N THR A 110 -14.55 4.72 1.96
CA THR A 110 -15.23 3.48 1.54
C THR A 110 -15.43 2.50 2.72
N LEU A 111 -16.13 2.98 3.74
CA LEU A 111 -16.21 2.32 5.04
C LEU A 111 -16.71 0.87 4.95
N LEU A 112 -17.59 0.55 3.99
CA LEU A 112 -18.09 -0.81 3.83
C LEU A 112 -16.95 -1.76 3.49
N TYR A 113 -16.16 -1.43 2.47
CA TYR A 113 -15.01 -2.25 2.09
C TYR A 113 -13.96 -2.31 3.21
N SER A 114 -13.71 -1.18 3.86
CA SER A 114 -12.75 -1.03 4.96
C SER A 114 -13.09 -1.90 6.18
N VAL A 115 -14.37 -2.17 6.42
CA VAL A 115 -14.83 -3.12 7.45
C VAL A 115 -14.81 -4.56 6.94
N VAL A 116 -15.40 -4.81 5.76
CA VAL A 116 -15.67 -6.17 5.27
C VAL A 116 -14.38 -6.91 4.88
N ALA A 117 -13.43 -6.24 4.22
CA ALA A 117 -12.20 -6.88 3.75
C ALA A 117 -11.35 -7.50 4.89
N PRO A 118 -10.98 -6.75 5.96
CA PRO A 118 -10.23 -7.35 7.08
C PRO A 118 -11.10 -8.29 7.93
N LEU A 119 -12.42 -8.04 8.06
CA LEU A 119 -13.33 -8.90 8.81
C LEU A 119 -13.40 -10.31 8.18
N SER A 120 -13.53 -10.36 6.85
CA SER A 120 -13.53 -11.60 6.09
C SER A 120 -12.22 -12.38 6.27
N ALA A 121 -11.07 -11.71 6.12
CA ALA A 121 -9.76 -12.33 6.30
C ALA A 121 -9.55 -12.84 7.74
N ALA A 122 -9.99 -12.09 8.74
CA ALA A 122 -9.88 -12.48 10.15
C ALA A 122 -10.74 -13.71 10.49
N ILE A 123 -11.97 -13.78 9.97
CA ILE A 123 -12.87 -14.94 10.11
C ILE A 123 -12.29 -16.16 9.39
N ALA A 124 -11.82 -15.99 8.15
CA ALA A 124 -11.21 -17.08 7.39
C ALA A 124 -9.94 -17.63 8.08
N ALA A 125 -9.17 -16.77 8.75
CA ALA A 125 -8.04 -17.15 9.58
C ALA A 125 -8.43 -17.82 10.91
N GLY A 126 -9.71 -17.81 11.29
CA GLY A 126 -10.23 -18.50 12.49
C GLY A 126 -10.18 -17.68 13.78
N ASN A 127 -10.23 -16.36 13.68
CA ASN A 127 -10.20 -15.47 14.83
C ASN A 127 -11.59 -15.02 15.26
N CYS A 128 -11.73 -14.64 16.53
CA CYS A 128 -12.83 -13.84 17.02
C CYS A 128 -12.57 -12.36 16.69
N VAL A 129 -13.61 -11.59 16.33
CA VAL A 129 -13.42 -10.26 15.75
C VAL A 129 -14.22 -9.20 16.48
N VAL A 130 -13.56 -8.09 16.79
CA VAL A 130 -14.19 -6.86 17.29
C VAL A 130 -14.02 -5.77 16.23
N VAL A 131 -15.12 -5.15 15.80
CA VAL A 131 -15.07 -4.04 14.85
C VAL A 131 -15.45 -2.74 15.56
N LEU A 132 -14.61 -1.71 15.42
CA LEU A 132 -14.95 -0.36 15.83
C LEU A 132 -15.94 0.26 14.84
N LEU A 133 -17.16 0.51 15.30
CA LEU A 133 -18.09 1.40 14.61
C LEU A 133 -18.49 2.48 15.62
N GLU A 134 -18.12 3.73 15.34
CA GLU A 134 -18.41 4.88 16.20
C GLU A 134 -19.85 5.37 16.07
N LYS A 135 -20.48 5.82 17.16
CA LYS A 135 -21.90 6.24 17.17
C LYS A 135 -21.99 7.61 16.52
N ASN A 136 -22.29 7.64 15.24
CA ASN A 136 -22.44 8.86 14.46
C ASN A 136 -23.79 8.87 13.74
N LEU A 137 -24.16 10.02 13.19
CA LEU A 137 -25.42 10.23 12.46
C LEU A 137 -25.40 9.68 11.03
N ARG A 138 -24.31 9.02 10.63
CA ARG A 138 -24.13 8.49 9.27
C ARG A 138 -24.96 7.21 9.09
N ALA A 139 -25.51 7.04 7.90
CA ALA A 139 -26.37 5.93 7.54
C ALA A 139 -25.61 4.59 7.44
N VAL A 140 -24.39 4.59 6.87
CA VAL A 140 -23.58 3.38 6.64
C VAL A 140 -23.15 2.71 7.95
N PRO A 141 -22.52 3.39 8.93
CA PRO A 141 -22.17 2.77 10.21
C PRO A 141 -23.40 2.27 10.97
N SER A 142 -24.51 3.01 10.91
CA SER A 142 -25.77 2.63 11.54
C SER A 142 -26.38 1.37 10.92
N LEU A 143 -26.29 1.23 9.60
CA LEU A 143 -26.76 0.05 8.89
C LEU A 143 -25.86 -1.17 9.15
N LEU A 144 -24.54 -1.00 9.14
CA LEU A 144 -23.58 -2.08 9.45
C LEU A 144 -23.77 -2.63 10.86
N ARG A 145 -24.05 -1.76 11.85
CA ARG A 145 -24.38 -2.20 13.22
C ARG A 145 -25.60 -3.08 13.33
N ARG A 146 -26.54 -2.95 12.39
CA ARG A 146 -27.74 -3.80 12.35
C ARG A 146 -27.47 -5.09 11.60
N ILE A 147 -26.73 -5.02 10.48
CA ILE A 147 -26.49 -6.17 9.61
C ILE A 147 -25.51 -7.16 10.25
N LEU A 148 -24.36 -6.69 10.73
CA LEU A 148 -23.27 -7.59 11.14
C LEU A 148 -23.65 -8.50 12.32
N PRO A 149 -24.29 -8.03 13.41
CA PRO A 149 -24.69 -8.91 14.51
C PRO A 149 -25.80 -9.90 14.15
N THR A 150 -26.59 -9.63 13.10
CA THR A 150 -27.61 -10.58 12.61
C THR A 150 -27.02 -11.67 11.71
N ALA A 151 -25.86 -11.39 11.10
CA ALA A 151 -25.18 -12.32 10.20
C ALA A 151 -24.19 -13.22 10.94
N LEU A 152 -23.48 -12.67 11.92
CA LEU A 152 -22.37 -13.32 12.61
C LEU A 152 -22.79 -13.84 13.99
N ASP A 153 -22.06 -14.85 14.46
CA ASP A 153 -22.27 -15.44 15.78
C ASP A 153 -21.89 -14.44 16.90
N PRO A 154 -22.82 -14.13 17.83
CA PRO A 154 -22.59 -13.17 18.90
C PRO A 154 -21.49 -13.58 19.90
N ASP A 155 -21.08 -14.85 19.92
CA ASP A 155 -19.99 -15.31 20.78
C ASP A 155 -18.60 -15.04 20.18
N THR A 156 -18.48 -14.93 18.85
CA THR A 156 -17.19 -14.71 18.16
C THR A 156 -17.07 -13.34 17.52
N PHE A 157 -18.16 -12.58 17.45
CA PHE A 157 -18.20 -11.23 16.87
C PHE A 157 -18.79 -10.20 17.84
N ALA A 158 -18.13 -9.05 17.95
CA ALA A 158 -18.65 -7.91 18.70
C ALA A 158 -18.38 -6.57 18.00
N ILE A 159 -19.15 -5.55 18.38
CA ILE A 159 -18.98 -4.18 17.89
C ILE A 159 -18.61 -3.27 19.06
N ALA A 160 -17.46 -2.59 18.95
CA ALA A 160 -17.06 -1.54 19.86
C ALA A 160 -17.68 -0.20 19.41
N SER A 161 -18.25 0.55 20.35
CA SER A 161 -18.86 1.88 20.06
C SER A 161 -17.87 3.04 20.17
N SER A 162 -16.73 2.82 20.81
CA SER A 162 -15.64 3.75 21.03
C SER A 162 -14.30 3.02 20.85
N PRO A 163 -13.20 3.73 20.52
CA PRO A 163 -11.87 3.15 20.50
C PRO A 163 -11.56 2.42 21.82
N ILE A 164 -10.87 1.29 21.72
CA ILE A 164 -10.48 0.50 22.88
C ILE A 164 -9.11 0.98 23.34
N GLU A 165 -9.03 1.55 24.54
CA GLU A 165 -7.77 2.02 25.13
C GLU A 165 -7.18 1.02 26.15
N ASP A 166 -7.88 -0.08 26.41
CA ASP A 166 -7.49 -1.10 27.37
C ASP A 166 -6.27 -1.89 26.87
N ARG A 167 -5.07 -1.56 27.39
CA ARG A 167 -3.80 -2.17 26.95
C ARG A 167 -3.77 -3.70 27.07
N PRO A 168 -4.22 -4.32 28.18
CA PRO A 168 -4.26 -5.78 28.28
C PRO A 168 -5.07 -6.45 27.16
N PHE A 169 -6.17 -5.81 26.71
CA PHE A 169 -6.94 -6.31 25.58
C PHE A 169 -6.18 -6.13 24.25
N LEU A 170 -5.59 -4.95 24.02
CA LEU A 170 -4.82 -4.67 22.81
C LEU A 170 -3.57 -5.55 22.68
N ASP A 171 -2.91 -5.90 23.77
CA ASP A 171 -1.72 -6.77 23.76
C ASP A 171 -2.05 -8.22 23.35
N LEU A 172 -3.28 -8.67 23.65
CA LEU A 172 -3.81 -9.99 23.29
C LEU A 172 -4.42 -10.05 21.89
N ALA A 173 -4.81 -8.90 21.34
CA ALA A 173 -5.48 -8.81 20.06
C ALA A 173 -4.51 -8.42 18.94
N ILE A 174 -4.78 -8.90 17.73
CA ILE A 174 -4.19 -8.30 16.54
C ILE A 174 -4.97 -7.05 16.19
N HIS A 175 -4.32 -5.90 16.26
CA HIS A 175 -4.93 -4.60 15.98
C HIS A 175 -4.76 -4.21 14.51
N VAL A 176 -5.84 -4.25 13.75
CA VAL A 176 -5.90 -3.71 12.39
C VAL A 176 -6.24 -2.22 12.47
N ASN A 177 -5.22 -1.38 12.44
CA ASN A 177 -5.36 0.07 12.49
C ASN A 177 -5.31 0.67 11.08
N GLN A 178 -6.46 1.04 10.55
CA GLN A 178 -6.55 1.64 9.22
C GLN A 178 -6.43 3.17 9.20
N LYS A 179 -6.38 3.79 10.38
CA LYS A 179 -6.27 5.24 10.56
C LYS A 179 -4.85 5.68 10.91
N ASP A 180 -3.90 4.75 10.91
CA ASP A 180 -2.56 4.98 11.43
C ASP A 180 -1.79 6.03 10.62
N SER A 181 -0.87 6.68 11.31
CA SER A 181 0.09 7.64 10.76
C SER A 181 1.54 7.29 11.15
N GLU A 182 1.75 6.23 11.93
CA GLU A 182 3.07 5.79 12.38
C GLU A 182 3.87 5.11 11.23
N ARG A 183 5.20 5.29 11.26
CA ARG A 183 6.15 4.71 10.27
C ARG A 183 6.24 3.20 10.34
N TRP A 184 6.30 2.70 11.57
CA TRP A 184 6.50 1.29 11.86
C TRP A 184 5.32 0.82 12.69
N PRO A 185 4.63 -0.26 12.29
CA PRO A 185 3.56 -0.82 13.09
C PRO A 185 4.11 -1.29 14.45
N LYS A 186 3.30 -1.15 15.50
CA LYS A 186 3.60 -1.78 16.80
C LYS A 186 3.55 -3.30 16.68
N ALA A 187 4.10 -3.98 17.68
CA ALA A 187 3.92 -5.43 17.80
C ALA A 187 2.42 -5.77 17.82
N ASN A 188 2.04 -6.84 17.12
CA ASN A 188 0.64 -7.28 16.95
C ASN A 188 -0.27 -6.28 16.22
N GLN A 189 0.27 -5.27 15.55
CA GLN A 189 -0.51 -4.29 14.80
C GLN A 189 -0.30 -4.43 13.29
N MET A 190 -1.39 -4.35 12.53
CA MET A 190 -1.38 -4.09 11.09
C MET A 190 -1.73 -2.61 10.87
N ALA A 191 -0.73 -1.80 10.57
CA ALA A 191 -0.89 -0.37 10.35
C ALA A 191 -1.04 -0.04 8.86
N SER A 192 -2.12 0.63 8.50
CA SER A 192 -2.31 1.25 7.19
C SER A 192 -2.02 2.76 7.30
N PRO A 193 -0.94 3.26 6.69
CA PRO A 193 -0.51 4.64 6.86
C PRO A 193 -1.35 5.59 6.01
N ALA A 194 -2.55 5.93 6.47
CA ALA A 194 -3.53 6.70 5.71
C ALA A 194 -3.10 8.16 5.42
N GLN A 195 -2.17 8.69 6.21
CA GLN A 195 -1.60 10.04 6.04
C GLN A 195 -0.39 10.09 5.10
N SER A 196 0.09 8.93 4.64
CA SER A 196 1.18 8.88 3.66
C SER A 196 0.68 9.29 2.28
N ARG A 197 1.50 10.02 1.54
CA ARG A 197 1.13 10.62 0.25
C ARG A 197 1.19 9.63 -0.89
N ALA A 198 0.32 9.81 -1.86
CA ALA A 198 0.47 9.20 -3.17
C ALA A 198 1.00 10.25 -4.15
N LEU A 199 2.08 9.95 -4.86
CA LEU A 199 2.72 10.86 -5.81
C LEU A 199 2.66 10.31 -7.23
N ALA A 200 2.66 11.21 -8.20
CA ALA A 200 2.79 10.86 -9.61
C ALA A 200 3.94 11.62 -10.25
N VAL A 201 4.68 10.98 -11.14
CA VAL A 201 5.77 11.57 -11.92
C VAL A 201 5.47 11.38 -13.40
N VAL A 202 5.45 12.48 -14.14
CA VAL A 202 5.17 12.53 -15.58
C VAL A 202 6.44 13.03 -16.28
N ASP A 203 7.16 12.11 -16.91
CA ASP A 203 8.39 12.40 -17.65
C ASP A 203 8.10 12.86 -19.09
N ARG A 204 9.10 13.46 -19.76
CA ARG A 204 9.02 13.86 -21.17
C ARG A 204 8.78 12.72 -22.15
N THR A 205 9.10 11.48 -21.75
CA THR A 205 8.91 10.28 -22.57
C THR A 205 7.53 9.65 -22.43
N CYS A 206 6.65 10.24 -21.60
CA CYS A 206 5.35 9.67 -21.31
C CYS A 206 4.34 9.83 -22.46
N ASN A 207 3.32 8.98 -22.44
CA ASN A 207 2.09 9.26 -23.17
C ASN A 207 1.24 10.24 -22.34
N VAL A 208 1.27 11.52 -22.75
CA VAL A 208 0.64 12.63 -22.01
C VAL A 208 -0.88 12.46 -21.87
N THR A 209 -1.56 11.98 -22.92
CA THR A 209 -3.02 11.80 -22.87
C THR A 209 -3.38 10.69 -21.90
N LEU A 210 -2.71 9.54 -21.98
CA LEU A 210 -2.91 8.43 -21.04
C LEU A 210 -2.62 8.87 -19.59
N ALA A 211 -1.53 9.60 -19.36
CA ALA A 211 -1.20 10.10 -18.03
C ALA A 211 -2.29 11.03 -17.48
N ALA A 212 -2.79 11.96 -18.31
CA ALA A 212 -3.89 12.84 -17.94
C ALA A 212 -5.18 12.06 -17.62
N THR A 213 -5.60 11.13 -18.48
CA THR A 213 -6.80 10.31 -18.27
C THR A 213 -6.70 9.51 -16.96
N GLU A 214 -5.58 8.84 -16.72
CA GLU A 214 -5.38 8.01 -15.53
C GLU A 214 -5.37 8.84 -14.24
N LEU A 215 -4.66 9.97 -14.22
CA LEU A 215 -4.52 10.84 -13.06
C LEU A 215 -5.81 11.60 -12.71
N VAL A 216 -6.51 12.13 -13.71
CA VAL A 216 -7.82 12.80 -13.54
C VAL A 216 -8.83 11.81 -12.98
N ALA A 217 -8.94 10.62 -13.58
CA ALA A 217 -9.84 9.59 -13.08
C ALA A 217 -9.46 9.16 -11.65
N ALA A 218 -8.16 8.96 -11.36
CA ALA A 218 -7.73 8.51 -10.03
C ALA A 218 -7.96 9.56 -8.94
N ARG A 219 -7.73 10.85 -9.24
CA ARG A 219 -7.86 11.93 -8.27
C ARG A 219 -9.31 12.33 -8.01
N PHE A 220 -10.17 12.31 -9.02
CA PHE A 220 -11.55 12.79 -8.87
C PHE A 220 -12.55 11.69 -8.54
N SER A 221 -12.20 10.41 -8.72
CA SER A 221 -12.99 9.31 -8.16
C SER A 221 -13.09 9.38 -6.64
N PHE A 222 -14.24 8.97 -6.11
CA PHE A 222 -14.61 9.00 -4.70
C PHE A 222 -14.40 10.38 -4.05
N GLY A 223 -14.58 11.46 -4.83
CA GLY A 223 -14.37 12.83 -4.38
C GLY A 223 -12.94 13.14 -3.92
N GLY A 224 -11.93 12.39 -4.39
CA GLY A 224 -10.52 12.57 -4.03
C GLY A 224 -10.15 12.16 -2.61
N SER A 225 -11.05 11.46 -1.91
CA SER A 225 -10.84 11.02 -0.54
C SER A 225 -9.98 9.76 -0.40
N SER A 226 -9.67 9.09 -1.51
CA SER A 226 -8.85 7.88 -1.49
C SER A 226 -7.43 8.13 -0.96
N PRO A 227 -6.89 7.26 -0.09
CA PRO A 227 -5.49 7.33 0.33
C PRO A 227 -4.51 7.29 -0.85
N TYR A 228 -4.85 6.52 -1.89
CA TYR A 228 -4.04 6.34 -3.09
C TYR A 228 -4.33 7.33 -4.22
N ALA A 229 -5.29 8.24 -4.05
CA ALA A 229 -5.49 9.33 -5.00
C ALA A 229 -4.21 10.20 -5.05
N PRO A 230 -3.63 10.44 -6.25
CA PRO A 230 -2.41 11.24 -6.38
C PRO A 230 -2.59 12.63 -5.77
N ASP A 231 -1.80 12.94 -4.74
CA ASP A 231 -1.84 14.23 -4.05
C ASP A 231 -1.10 15.31 -4.84
N VAL A 232 0.04 14.94 -5.43
CA VAL A 232 0.90 15.82 -6.22
C VAL A 232 1.35 15.08 -7.48
N VAL A 233 1.26 15.77 -8.61
CA VAL A 233 1.80 15.35 -9.90
C VAL A 233 3.03 16.19 -10.23
N PHE A 234 4.18 15.56 -10.24
CA PHE A 234 5.44 16.14 -10.70
C PHE A 234 5.55 15.96 -12.21
N VAL A 235 5.57 17.06 -12.95
CA VAL A 235 5.58 17.03 -14.42
C VAL A 235 6.85 17.67 -14.93
N ASN A 236 7.54 16.98 -15.83
CA ASN A 236 8.72 17.54 -16.47
C ASN A 236 8.36 18.85 -17.21
N GLU A 237 9.18 19.89 -17.04
CA GLU A 237 8.95 21.23 -17.60
C GLU A 237 8.67 21.22 -19.12
N PHE A 238 9.29 20.31 -19.87
CA PHE A 238 9.09 20.17 -21.32
C PHE A 238 7.69 19.66 -21.69
N SER A 239 7.08 18.84 -20.84
CA SER A 239 5.75 18.25 -21.08
C SER A 239 4.64 18.91 -20.27
N ARG A 240 4.99 19.91 -19.45
CA ARG A 240 4.07 20.61 -18.55
C ARG A 240 2.87 21.20 -19.28
N GLN A 241 3.11 21.99 -20.33
CA GLN A 241 2.03 22.69 -21.03
C GLN A 241 1.08 21.72 -21.73
N SER A 242 1.63 20.72 -22.42
CA SER A 242 0.84 19.66 -23.05
C SER A 242 0.04 18.84 -22.04
N PHE A 243 0.62 18.57 -20.86
CA PHE A 243 -0.04 17.82 -19.80
C PHE A 243 -1.20 18.60 -19.19
N LEU A 244 -1.01 19.89 -18.85
CA LEU A 244 -2.10 20.72 -18.32
C LEU A 244 -3.26 20.82 -19.31
N GLN A 245 -2.98 20.99 -20.61
CA GLN A 245 -4.02 21.01 -21.64
C GLN A 245 -4.78 19.67 -21.71
N ALA A 246 -4.07 18.54 -21.65
CA ALA A 246 -4.69 17.21 -21.65
C ALA A 246 -5.54 16.97 -20.39
N VAL A 247 -5.07 17.41 -19.22
CA VAL A 247 -5.82 17.32 -17.96
C VAL A 247 -7.11 18.13 -18.04
N VAL A 248 -7.06 19.36 -18.54
CA VAL A 248 -8.26 20.20 -18.71
C VAL A 248 -9.26 19.54 -19.67
N ALA A 249 -8.79 18.99 -20.80
CA ALA A 249 -9.64 18.30 -21.75
C ALA A 249 -10.36 17.08 -21.12
N GLU A 250 -9.64 16.27 -20.33
CA GLU A 250 -10.23 15.12 -19.63
C GLU A 250 -11.19 15.53 -18.51
N CYS A 251 -10.90 16.63 -17.80
CA CYS A 251 -11.81 17.20 -16.81
C CYS A 251 -13.14 17.63 -17.44
N VAL A 252 -13.09 18.32 -18.59
CA VAL A 252 -14.29 18.75 -19.33
C VAL A 252 -15.11 17.54 -19.81
N LYS A 253 -14.44 16.51 -20.33
CA LYS A 253 -15.08 15.25 -20.76
C LYS A 253 -15.75 14.49 -19.62
N SER A 254 -15.12 14.49 -18.44
CA SER A 254 -15.64 13.83 -17.24
C SER A 254 -16.76 14.64 -16.56
N GLY A 255 -16.70 15.97 -16.65
CA GLY A 255 -17.71 16.88 -16.09
C GLY A 255 -19.01 16.92 -16.90
N SER A 256 -18.93 16.83 -18.23
CA SER A 256 -20.11 16.87 -19.12
C SER A 256 -21.00 15.62 -19.03
N SER A 257 -20.49 14.52 -18.46
CA SER A 257 -21.19 13.24 -18.33
C SER A 257 -21.91 13.06 -16.99
N ALA A 258 -21.79 13.99 -16.04
CA ALA A 258 -22.30 13.88 -14.67
C ALA A 258 -23.56 14.74 -14.36
N SER A 259 -24.26 15.27 -15.36
CA SER A 259 -25.47 16.07 -15.14
C SER A 259 -26.72 15.21 -14.97
N THR A 260 -27.08 14.88 -13.73
CA THR A 260 -28.48 14.56 -13.37
C THR A 260 -28.86 15.28 -12.07
N GLU A 261 -30.04 15.88 -12.06
CA GLU A 261 -30.48 16.99 -11.19
C GLU A 261 -30.74 16.66 -9.70
N LYS A 262 -30.23 15.54 -9.15
CA LYS A 262 -30.54 15.10 -7.77
C LYS A 262 -29.44 15.31 -6.72
N GLU A 263 -28.39 16.07 -7.02
CA GLU A 263 -27.15 16.12 -6.21
C GLU A 263 -26.84 17.46 -5.50
N THR A 264 -27.85 18.29 -5.19
CA THR A 264 -27.60 19.66 -4.67
C THR A 264 -26.90 19.70 -3.29
N LYS A 265 -27.14 18.74 -2.39
CA LYS A 265 -26.50 18.72 -1.06
C LYS A 265 -25.06 18.19 -1.07
N SER A 266 -24.78 17.15 -1.86
CA SER A 266 -23.43 16.56 -1.97
C SER A 266 -22.45 17.55 -2.62
N LYS A 267 -22.89 18.24 -3.68
CA LYS A 267 -22.09 19.24 -4.40
C LYS A 267 -21.67 20.41 -3.51
N SER A 268 -22.52 20.85 -2.59
CA SER A 268 -22.19 21.94 -1.66
C SER A 268 -21.07 21.59 -0.68
N MET A 269 -21.06 20.37 -0.11
CA MET A 269 -20.01 19.93 0.82
C MET A 269 -18.70 19.56 0.11
N VAL A 270 -18.77 19.13 -1.16
CA VAL A 270 -17.57 18.94 -1.99
C VAL A 270 -16.94 20.30 -2.34
N SER A 271 -17.74 21.27 -2.78
CA SER A 271 -17.29 22.62 -3.11
C SER A 271 -16.58 23.29 -1.92
N SER A 272 -17.16 23.21 -0.72
CA SER A 272 -16.52 23.82 0.47
C SER A 272 -15.15 23.22 0.79
N ARG A 273 -14.97 21.89 0.63
CA ARG A 273 -13.67 21.23 0.82
C ARG A 273 -12.63 21.62 -0.24
N ILE A 274 -13.08 21.88 -1.47
CA ILE A 274 -12.22 22.39 -2.54
C ILE A 274 -11.75 23.80 -2.19
N ASP A 275 -12.67 24.67 -1.81
CA ASP A 275 -12.37 26.07 -1.48
C ASP A 275 -11.42 26.16 -0.27
N GLU A 276 -11.71 25.44 0.82
CA GLU A 276 -10.83 25.33 1.99
C GLU A 276 -9.42 24.83 1.62
N ARG A 277 -9.32 23.84 0.73
CA ARG A 277 -8.03 23.32 0.27
C ARG A 277 -7.28 24.35 -0.56
N ILE A 278 -7.95 25.05 -1.48
CA ILE A 278 -7.34 26.08 -2.32
C ILE A 278 -6.87 27.26 -1.47
N GLU A 279 -7.67 27.71 -0.51
CA GLU A 279 -7.29 28.77 0.44
C GLU A 279 -6.08 28.37 1.27
N GLY A 280 -6.06 27.15 1.80
CA GLY A 280 -4.91 26.59 2.50
C GLY A 280 -3.64 26.59 1.63
N LEU A 281 -3.75 26.22 0.35
CA LEU A 281 -2.62 26.26 -0.58
C LEU A 281 -2.18 27.69 -0.93
N LYS A 282 -3.13 28.62 -1.14
CA LYS A 282 -2.85 30.05 -1.41
C LYS A 282 -2.11 30.72 -0.26
N SER A 283 -2.44 30.36 0.99
CA SER A 283 -1.75 30.89 2.18
C SER A 283 -0.26 30.48 2.23
N LEU A 284 0.09 29.36 1.59
CA LEU A 284 1.44 28.80 1.60
C LEU A 284 2.25 29.20 0.35
N ASP A 285 1.59 29.40 -0.79
CA ASP A 285 2.17 29.89 -2.05
C ASP A 285 1.35 31.06 -2.63
N SER A 286 1.92 32.26 -2.57
CA SER A 286 1.35 33.46 -3.21
C SER A 286 1.41 33.41 -4.74
N GLY A 287 2.24 32.54 -5.32
CA GLY A 287 2.38 32.33 -6.76
C GLY A 287 1.53 31.18 -7.31
N LEU A 288 0.56 30.69 -6.53
CA LEU A 288 -0.35 29.61 -6.91
C LEU A 288 -1.23 30.02 -8.10
N ARG A 289 -1.26 29.17 -9.13
CA ARG A 289 -2.07 29.39 -10.33
C ARG A 289 -3.20 28.38 -10.39
N ILE A 290 -4.43 28.86 -10.41
CA ILE A 290 -5.61 28.01 -10.64
C ILE A 290 -5.73 27.80 -12.15
N VAL A 291 -5.71 26.54 -12.58
CA VAL A 291 -5.86 26.17 -14.00
C VAL A 291 -7.34 26.02 -14.33
N VAL A 292 -8.06 25.25 -13.51
CA VAL A 292 -9.52 25.06 -13.59
C VAL A 292 -10.07 24.91 -12.18
N GLN A 293 -11.23 25.50 -11.92
CA GLN A 293 -11.99 25.32 -10.69
C GLN A 293 -13.46 25.17 -11.05
N GLU A 294 -14.04 24.05 -10.62
CA GLU A 294 -15.45 23.72 -10.77
C GLU A 294 -16.01 23.29 -9.41
N SER A 295 -17.33 23.14 -9.31
CA SER A 295 -17.99 22.74 -8.05
C SER A 295 -17.53 21.39 -7.48
N ASN A 296 -17.04 20.49 -8.34
CA ASN A 296 -16.72 19.10 -7.99
C ASN A 296 -15.22 18.77 -8.06
N PHE A 297 -14.40 19.61 -8.69
CA PHE A 297 -12.97 19.39 -8.83
C PHE A 297 -12.21 20.69 -9.06
N ALA A 298 -10.91 20.69 -8.74
CA ALA A 298 -10.02 21.77 -9.12
C ALA A 298 -8.63 21.25 -9.54
N VAL A 299 -7.98 21.97 -10.43
CA VAL A 299 -6.60 21.73 -10.87
C VAL A 299 -5.78 22.98 -10.60
N VAL A 300 -4.71 22.81 -9.85
CA VAL A 300 -3.87 23.90 -9.37
C VAL A 300 -2.42 23.65 -9.71
N GLU A 301 -1.76 24.64 -10.29
CA GLU A 301 -0.31 24.65 -10.54
C GLU A 301 0.38 25.40 -9.38
N VAL A 302 1.33 24.73 -8.74
CA VAL A 302 2.12 25.27 -7.62
C VAL A 302 3.55 25.50 -8.10
N THR A 303 4.05 26.73 -7.92
CA THR A 303 5.40 27.12 -8.35
C THR A 303 6.39 26.99 -7.21
N SER A 304 5.94 27.22 -5.98
CA SER A 304 6.77 27.16 -4.79
C SER A 304 7.29 25.75 -4.50
N ARG A 305 8.60 25.63 -4.28
CA ARG A 305 9.26 24.39 -3.82
C ARG A 305 9.13 24.18 -2.30
N LYS A 306 8.34 24.99 -1.60
CA LYS A 306 8.17 24.84 -0.15
C LYS A 306 7.58 23.47 0.16
N THR A 307 8.33 22.72 0.94
CA THR A 307 8.07 21.34 1.35
C THR A 307 6.67 21.18 1.94
N SER A 308 6.15 22.15 2.71
CA SER A 308 4.82 22.06 3.35
C SER A 308 3.65 21.87 2.37
N LEU A 309 3.71 22.46 1.18
CA LEU A 309 2.70 22.31 0.14
C LEU A 309 2.70 20.91 -0.47
N LEU A 310 3.91 20.35 -0.64
CA LEU A 310 4.15 19.05 -1.24
C LEU A 310 4.03 17.90 -0.22
N ILE A 311 4.14 18.18 1.10
CA ILE A 311 4.00 17.22 2.22
C ILE A 311 2.55 16.88 2.55
N GLN A 312 1.61 17.80 2.37
CA GLN A 312 0.27 17.62 2.91
C GLN A 312 -0.57 16.65 2.08
N LYS A 313 -0.97 15.53 2.70
CA LYS A 313 -2.04 14.65 2.19
C LYS A 313 -3.32 15.46 2.03
N GLY A 314 -3.93 15.41 0.84
CA GLY A 314 -5.17 16.13 0.55
C GLY A 314 -6.30 15.15 0.27
N THR A 315 -7.39 15.25 1.02
CA THR A 315 -8.61 14.42 0.83
C THR A 315 -9.68 15.09 -0.04
N ALA A 316 -9.44 16.34 -0.45
CA ALA A 316 -10.32 17.08 -1.36
C ALA A 316 -10.00 16.72 -2.82
N PRO A 317 -10.97 16.82 -3.76
CA PRO A 317 -10.76 16.55 -5.18
C PRO A 317 -10.01 17.70 -5.88
N VAL A 318 -8.78 17.97 -5.41
CA VAL A 318 -7.88 18.99 -5.95
C VAL A 318 -6.61 18.31 -6.45
N LEU A 319 -6.33 18.42 -7.74
CA LEU A 319 -5.11 17.91 -8.35
C LEU A 319 -4.03 19.00 -8.33
N VAL A 320 -2.95 18.76 -7.60
CA VAL A 320 -1.82 19.68 -7.50
C VAL A 320 -0.74 19.27 -8.51
N VAL A 321 -0.34 20.20 -9.37
CA VAL A 321 0.70 20.00 -10.39
C VAL A 321 1.92 20.84 -10.04
N HIS A 322 3.11 20.23 -10.07
CA HIS A 322 4.38 20.90 -9.85
C HIS A 322 5.36 20.58 -10.98
N ALA A 323 6.05 21.61 -11.49
CA ALA A 323 7.03 21.45 -12.56
C ALA A 323 8.39 21.00 -12.01
N ILE A 324 8.98 19.98 -12.63
CA ILE A 324 10.32 19.47 -12.31
C ILE A 324 11.28 19.63 -13.49
N ARG A 325 12.56 19.82 -13.20
CA ARG A 325 13.61 20.01 -14.23
C ARG A 325 14.17 18.69 -14.75
N SER A 326 14.40 17.74 -13.86
CA SER A 326 14.97 16.43 -14.16
C SER A 326 14.35 15.33 -13.29
N LEU A 327 14.69 14.07 -13.59
CA LEU A 327 14.29 12.93 -12.75
C LEU A 327 14.98 12.98 -11.38
N ASP A 328 16.22 13.46 -11.31
CA ASP A 328 16.95 13.61 -10.04
C ASP A 328 16.33 14.72 -9.18
N ASP A 329 15.87 15.81 -9.81
CA ASP A 329 15.19 16.91 -9.11
C ASP A 329 13.92 16.43 -8.38
N VAL A 330 13.15 15.49 -8.95
CA VAL A 330 12.01 14.90 -8.23
C VAL A 330 12.44 13.93 -7.14
N ILE A 331 13.52 13.16 -7.34
CA ILE A 331 14.06 12.25 -6.32
C ILE A 331 14.52 13.06 -5.10
N ASP A 332 15.28 14.13 -5.32
CA ASP A 332 15.77 15.02 -4.27
C ASP A 332 14.62 15.77 -3.59
N LEU A 333 13.63 16.23 -4.36
CA LEU A 333 12.46 16.90 -3.81
C LEU A 333 11.65 15.94 -2.95
N VAL A 334 11.36 14.73 -3.42
CA VAL A 334 10.61 13.73 -2.64
C VAL A 334 11.41 13.31 -1.41
N GLY A 335 12.71 13.03 -1.55
CA GLY A 335 13.58 12.60 -0.45
C GLY A 335 13.81 13.67 0.62
N SER A 336 13.88 14.96 0.24
CA SER A 336 13.94 16.07 1.20
C SER A 336 12.60 16.34 1.89
N THR A 337 11.50 15.85 1.31
CA THR A 337 10.12 16.13 1.71
C THR A 337 9.50 14.96 2.50
N SER A 338 10.01 13.73 2.38
CA SER A 338 9.61 12.60 3.24
C SER A 338 10.15 12.82 4.65
N LYS A 339 9.29 13.26 5.57
CA LYS A 339 9.57 13.26 7.03
C LYS A 339 9.63 11.82 7.53
N ASP A 340 10.68 11.09 7.17
CA ASP A 340 10.88 9.69 7.54
C ASP A 340 9.80 8.70 7.06
N MET A 341 8.71 9.15 6.45
CA MET A 341 7.66 8.29 5.92
C MET A 341 7.86 8.06 4.42
N PRO A 342 7.96 6.80 3.95
CA PRO A 342 7.93 6.53 2.52
C PRO A 342 6.59 6.99 1.93
N ALA A 343 6.59 7.32 0.64
CA ALA A 343 5.35 7.57 -0.06
C ALA A 343 4.48 6.31 -0.07
N LEU A 344 3.17 6.48 0.05
CA LEU A 344 2.23 5.36 0.03
C LEU A 344 2.23 4.66 -1.34
N ALA A 345 2.29 5.43 -2.42
CA ALA A 345 2.45 4.94 -3.78
C ALA A 345 3.14 5.99 -4.65
N ALA A 346 3.90 5.52 -5.64
CA ALA A 346 4.50 6.33 -6.69
C ALA A 346 4.04 5.86 -8.07
N PHE A 347 3.33 6.73 -8.80
CA PHE A 347 2.86 6.45 -10.16
C PHE A 347 3.82 7.09 -11.17
N HIS A 348 4.53 6.28 -11.95
CA HIS A 348 5.51 6.76 -12.92
C HIS A 348 4.96 6.65 -14.34
N PHE A 349 4.68 7.78 -14.97
CA PHE A 349 4.32 7.88 -16.38
C PHE A 349 5.57 8.24 -17.18
N SER A 350 6.17 7.24 -17.82
CA SER A 350 7.42 7.36 -18.58
C SER A 350 7.71 6.08 -19.38
N ASN A 351 8.79 6.08 -20.17
CA ASN A 351 9.27 4.83 -20.75
C ASN A 351 9.76 3.84 -19.66
N PRO A 352 9.86 2.53 -19.95
CA PRO A 352 10.26 1.54 -18.94
C PRO A 352 11.63 1.76 -18.31
N ALA A 353 12.59 2.37 -19.03
CA ALA A 353 13.94 2.62 -18.53
C ALA A 353 13.96 3.73 -17.47
N SER A 354 13.31 4.86 -17.73
CA SER A 354 13.12 5.96 -16.78
C SER A 354 12.28 5.49 -15.59
N ALA A 355 11.22 4.72 -15.84
CA ALA A 355 10.37 4.19 -14.79
C ALA A 355 11.11 3.25 -13.84
N LYS A 356 12.00 2.39 -14.36
CA LYS A 356 12.88 1.55 -13.55
C LYS A 356 13.74 2.39 -12.61
N TYR A 357 14.36 3.45 -13.13
CA TYR A 357 15.21 4.35 -12.32
C TYR A 357 14.41 5.02 -11.21
N LEU A 358 13.26 5.62 -11.55
CA LEU A 358 12.38 6.28 -10.58
C LEU A 358 11.89 5.32 -9.49
N ALA A 359 11.48 4.09 -9.86
CA ALA A 359 11.00 3.10 -8.91
C ALA A 359 12.10 2.58 -7.96
N GLN A 360 13.38 2.72 -8.32
CA GLN A 360 14.51 2.34 -7.47
C GLN A 360 14.95 3.47 -6.53
N CYS A 361 14.76 4.72 -6.95
CA CYS A 361 15.29 5.88 -6.24
C CYS A 361 14.25 6.63 -5.40
N ILE A 362 12.97 6.57 -5.77
CA ILE A 362 11.89 7.19 -4.98
C ILE A 362 11.48 6.21 -3.87
N ASP A 363 11.58 6.66 -2.62
CA ASP A 363 11.14 5.90 -1.46
C ASP A 363 9.61 5.83 -1.39
N ALA A 364 9.04 4.73 -1.88
CA ALA A 364 7.61 4.46 -1.88
C ALA A 364 7.31 2.99 -1.55
N ASN A 365 6.19 2.74 -0.88
CA ASN A 365 5.75 1.38 -0.54
C ASN A 365 5.41 0.55 -1.79
N VAL A 366 4.92 1.21 -2.84
CA VAL A 366 4.62 0.58 -4.13
C VAL A 366 4.81 1.57 -5.28
N SER A 367 5.37 1.10 -6.38
CA SER A 367 5.50 1.87 -7.62
C SER A 367 4.70 1.22 -8.75
N PHE A 368 3.97 2.03 -9.50
CA PHE A 368 3.26 1.60 -10.71
C PHE A 368 3.77 2.37 -11.91
N VAL A 369 3.80 1.72 -13.07
CA VAL A 369 4.30 2.32 -14.31
C VAL A 369 3.16 2.40 -15.31
N ASN A 370 2.90 3.62 -15.81
CA ASN A 370 1.90 3.93 -16.84
C ASN A 370 0.46 3.43 -16.55
N SER A 371 0.11 3.15 -15.29
CA SER A 371 -1.25 2.76 -14.91
C SER A 371 -1.54 3.04 -13.44
N ILE A 372 -2.81 3.28 -13.11
CA ILE A 372 -3.31 3.39 -11.74
C ILE A 372 -4.42 2.35 -11.55
N PRO A 373 -4.13 1.23 -10.85
CA PRO A 373 -5.14 0.20 -10.59
C PRO A 373 -6.35 0.79 -9.84
N ARG A 374 -7.57 0.52 -10.33
CA ARG A 374 -8.79 1.12 -9.74
C ARG A 374 -9.17 0.47 -8.42
N GLU A 375 -8.77 -0.78 -8.20
CA GLU A 375 -8.96 -1.49 -6.94
C GLU A 375 -8.17 -0.84 -5.80
N LEU A 376 -7.06 -0.18 -6.13
CA LEU A 376 -6.22 0.55 -5.17
C LEU A 376 -6.94 1.77 -4.59
N LEU A 377 -7.85 2.38 -5.37
CA LEU A 377 -8.56 3.60 -4.97
C LEU A 377 -9.67 3.33 -3.95
N VAL A 378 -10.14 2.09 -3.82
CA VAL A 378 -11.17 1.69 -2.84
C VAL A 378 -10.48 1.16 -1.60
N GLY A 379 -10.88 1.59 -0.41
CA GLY A 379 -10.44 1.05 0.88
C GLY A 379 -9.26 1.79 1.52
N PRO A 380 -8.75 1.29 2.66
CA PRO A 380 -7.65 1.90 3.41
C PRO A 380 -6.32 1.76 2.67
N ALA A 381 -5.28 2.47 3.10
CA ALA A 381 -3.92 2.16 2.69
C ALA A 381 -3.60 0.65 2.90
N PHE A 382 -2.79 0.05 2.03
CA PHE A 382 -2.34 -1.32 2.24
C PHE A 382 -1.58 -1.42 3.57
N PRO A 383 -1.79 -2.50 4.34
CA PRO A 383 -1.08 -2.69 5.58
C PRO A 383 0.43 -2.81 5.31
N THR A 384 1.22 -2.13 6.13
CA THR A 384 2.69 -2.17 6.07
C THR A 384 3.23 -3.51 6.59
N ALA A 385 4.51 -3.79 6.33
CA ALA A 385 5.22 -5.01 6.75
C ALA A 385 4.72 -6.33 6.11
N HIS A 386 3.87 -6.28 5.08
CA HIS A 386 3.38 -7.44 4.35
C HIS A 386 3.58 -7.28 2.83
N PRO A 387 3.68 -8.39 2.08
CA PRO A 387 3.79 -8.34 0.63
C PRO A 387 2.61 -7.59 0.00
N PHE A 388 2.91 -6.68 -0.92
CA PHE A 388 1.89 -5.94 -1.66
C PHE A 388 1.27 -6.85 -2.73
N ASP A 389 -0.04 -7.10 -2.64
CA ASP A 389 -0.80 -7.90 -3.60
C ASP A 389 -2.10 -7.17 -3.95
N LEU A 390 -2.22 -6.69 -5.19
CA LEU A 390 -3.40 -5.97 -5.67
C LEU A 390 -4.69 -6.77 -5.53
N THR A 391 -4.60 -8.10 -5.65
CA THR A 391 -5.77 -8.96 -5.47
C THR A 391 -6.15 -8.97 -4.00
N LYS A 392 -5.20 -9.21 -3.09
CA LYS A 392 -5.41 -9.43 -1.64
C LYS A 392 -4.86 -8.29 -0.79
N ARG A 393 -5.76 -7.41 -0.33
CA ARG A 393 -5.40 -6.35 0.62
C ARG A 393 -5.00 -6.87 2.00
N TYR A 394 -5.74 -7.87 2.49
CA TYR A 394 -5.51 -8.50 3.78
C TYR A 394 -5.20 -9.97 3.56
N PRO A 395 -3.91 -10.36 3.47
CA PRO A 395 -3.57 -11.77 3.44
C PRO A 395 -3.99 -12.44 4.76
N LEU A 396 -4.21 -13.76 4.74
CA LEU A 396 -4.55 -14.53 5.95
C LEU A 396 -3.35 -14.67 6.91
N HIS A 397 -2.13 -14.51 6.38
CA HIS A 397 -0.93 -14.85 7.12
C HIS A 397 -0.73 -14.02 8.39
N PRO A 398 -0.90 -12.69 8.35
CA PRO A 398 -0.80 -11.83 9.53
C PRO A 398 -1.80 -12.15 10.64
N PHE A 399 -2.95 -12.75 10.31
CA PHE A 399 -3.98 -13.12 11.29
C PHE A 399 -3.73 -14.47 11.97
N THR A 400 -2.57 -15.08 11.75
CA THR A 400 -2.21 -16.41 12.27
C THR A 400 -0.77 -16.44 12.80
N VAL A 401 -0.55 -17.21 13.85
CA VAL A 401 0.75 -17.39 14.49
C VAL A 401 1.37 -18.71 14.00
N ARG A 402 2.65 -18.68 13.62
CA ARG A 402 3.38 -19.91 13.25
C ARG A 402 3.55 -20.81 14.47
N ARG A 403 3.16 -22.07 14.34
CA ARG A 403 3.28 -23.12 15.36
C ARG A 403 3.80 -24.39 14.68
N PRO A 404 5.02 -24.36 14.12
CA PRO A 404 5.57 -25.52 13.45
C PRO A 404 5.74 -26.67 14.44
N ALA A 405 5.48 -27.88 13.98
CA ALA A 405 5.70 -29.09 14.74
C ALA A 405 6.59 -30.03 13.93
N TYR A 406 7.52 -30.71 14.59
CA TYR A 406 8.45 -31.64 13.96
C TYR A 406 8.43 -32.94 14.76
N ILE A 407 8.37 -34.06 14.05
CA ILE A 407 8.48 -35.40 14.61
C ILE A 407 9.81 -36.06 14.21
N LYS A 408 10.37 -35.68 13.05
CA LYS A 408 11.62 -36.23 12.56
C LYS A 408 12.82 -35.50 13.19
N PRO A 409 13.88 -36.23 13.58
CA PRO A 409 15.09 -35.59 14.06
C PRO A 409 15.77 -34.83 12.92
N ALA A 410 16.16 -33.58 13.17
CA ALA A 410 16.90 -32.80 12.18
C ALA A 410 18.24 -33.47 11.85
N ALA A 411 18.60 -33.58 10.57
CA ALA A 411 19.81 -34.26 10.11
C ALA A 411 21.10 -33.70 10.76
N GLY A 412 21.17 -32.38 10.96
CA GLY A 412 22.29 -31.74 11.66
C GLY A 412 22.33 -32.06 13.17
N SER A 413 21.17 -32.29 13.79
CA SER A 413 21.06 -32.57 15.23
C SER A 413 21.74 -33.88 15.61
N GLN A 414 21.71 -34.90 14.74
CA GLN A 414 22.41 -36.17 15.00
C GLN A 414 23.94 -36.00 15.04
N ARG A 415 24.49 -35.15 14.16
CA ARG A 415 25.94 -34.87 14.14
C ARG A 415 26.34 -34.07 15.38
N LEU A 416 25.51 -33.09 15.75
CA LEU A 416 25.71 -32.29 16.96
C LEU A 416 25.57 -33.13 18.23
N SER A 417 24.58 -34.02 18.31
CA SER A 417 24.38 -34.88 19.48
C SER A 417 25.54 -35.86 19.65
N LEU A 418 26.07 -36.42 18.56
CA LEU A 418 27.28 -37.25 18.59
C LEU A 418 28.49 -36.45 19.08
N ALA A 419 28.68 -35.21 18.59
CA ALA A 419 29.77 -34.37 19.05
C ALA A 419 29.64 -33.94 20.52
N LEU A 420 28.42 -33.78 21.04
CA LEU A 420 28.16 -33.43 22.44
C LEU A 420 28.21 -34.63 23.39
N ALA A 421 27.85 -35.83 22.92
CA ALA A 421 27.79 -37.04 23.74
C ALA A 421 29.09 -37.86 23.71
N SER A 422 29.90 -37.75 22.65
CA SER A 422 31.17 -38.47 22.56
C SER A 422 32.26 -37.80 23.41
N SER A 423 33.05 -38.62 24.10
CA SER A 423 34.25 -38.17 24.82
C SER A 423 35.42 -37.86 23.88
N ASP A 424 35.29 -38.23 22.60
CA ASP A 424 36.31 -38.09 21.57
C ASP A 424 36.16 -36.77 20.80
N ASN A 425 37.26 -36.01 20.73
CA ASN A 425 37.31 -34.70 20.06
C ASN A 425 37.16 -34.76 18.53
N ALA A 426 37.13 -35.94 17.90
CA ALA A 426 37.12 -36.07 16.44
C ALA A 426 35.84 -35.50 15.80
N ALA A 427 34.67 -35.77 16.40
CA ALA A 427 33.40 -35.23 15.92
C ALA A 427 33.34 -33.69 16.08
N ALA A 428 33.88 -33.16 17.18
CA ALA A 428 33.99 -31.72 17.42
C ALA A 428 34.95 -31.04 16.43
N GLN A 429 36.08 -31.67 16.11
CA GLN A 429 37.03 -31.17 15.11
C GLN A 429 36.45 -31.13 13.70
N ALA A 430 35.65 -32.12 13.30
CA ALA A 430 34.96 -32.11 12.01
C ALA A 430 33.95 -30.96 11.90
N LEU A 431 33.21 -30.68 12.98
CA LEU A 431 32.31 -29.52 13.04
C LEU A 431 33.09 -28.19 12.97
N MET A 432 34.24 -28.10 13.64
CA MET A 432 35.11 -26.92 13.56
C MET A 432 35.67 -26.72 12.16
N ALA A 433 36.06 -27.79 11.47
CA ALA A 433 36.52 -27.73 10.08
C ALA A 433 35.41 -27.20 9.15
N GLU A 434 34.17 -27.69 9.31
CA GLU A 434 33.01 -27.20 8.57
C GLU A 434 32.71 -25.72 8.89
N ALA A 435 32.78 -25.32 10.15
CA ALA A 435 32.57 -23.93 10.57
C ALA A 435 33.68 -22.98 10.06
N SER A 436 34.90 -23.48 9.92
CA SER A 436 36.05 -22.73 9.39
C SER A 436 36.11 -22.67 7.86
N ALA A 437 35.22 -23.40 7.17
CA ALA A 437 35.19 -23.40 5.71
C ALA A 437 34.83 -22.00 5.18
N PRO A 438 35.57 -21.48 4.19
CA PRO A 438 35.26 -20.17 3.61
C PRO A 438 33.89 -20.21 2.92
N LEU A 439 33.16 -19.10 3.00
CA LEU A 439 31.89 -18.94 2.28
C LEU A 439 32.11 -19.21 0.79
N ALA A 440 31.17 -19.94 0.17
CA ALA A 440 31.18 -20.21 -1.26
C ALA A 440 30.95 -18.92 -2.05
N ALA A 441 32.04 -18.16 -2.31
CA ALA A 441 32.00 -16.92 -3.05
C ALA A 441 31.53 -17.22 -4.48
N ARG A 442 30.33 -16.73 -4.84
CA ARG A 442 29.83 -16.80 -6.20
C ARG A 442 30.76 -15.98 -7.10
N LYS A 443 31.20 -16.55 -8.23
CA LYS A 443 31.98 -15.84 -9.24
C LYS A 443 31.19 -14.61 -9.70
N ARG A 444 31.69 -13.41 -9.38
CA ARG A 444 31.12 -12.16 -9.87
C ARG A 444 31.46 -12.00 -11.34
N HIS A 445 30.56 -11.43 -12.14
CA HIS A 445 30.88 -11.07 -13.52
C HIS A 445 32.07 -10.10 -13.53
N PRO A 446 33.04 -10.22 -14.47
CA PRO A 446 34.25 -9.38 -14.48
C PRO A 446 33.98 -7.87 -14.51
N GLY A 447 32.85 -7.45 -15.08
CA GLY A 447 32.37 -6.05 -15.05
C GLY A 447 31.57 -5.63 -13.81
N GLY A 448 31.20 -6.56 -12.92
CA GLY A 448 30.44 -6.26 -11.71
C GLY A 448 31.30 -5.73 -10.55
N GLY A 449 32.61 -5.64 -10.74
CA GLY A 449 33.54 -5.06 -9.78
C GLY A 449 33.82 -3.57 -10.00
N VAL A 450 33.47 -3.01 -11.16
CA VAL A 450 33.69 -1.59 -11.47
C VAL A 450 32.39 -0.84 -11.23
N GLY A 451 32.33 -0.08 -10.13
CA GLY A 451 31.15 0.70 -9.76
C GLY A 451 30.81 1.76 -10.81
N PHE A 452 29.55 2.24 -10.85
CA PHE A 452 29.12 3.32 -11.75
C PHE A 452 30.04 4.54 -11.68
N PHE A 453 30.48 4.91 -10.48
CA PHE A 453 31.42 6.02 -10.28
C PHE A 453 32.82 5.74 -10.83
N GLU A 454 33.32 4.51 -10.69
CA GLU A 454 34.62 4.10 -11.26
C GLU A 454 34.57 4.09 -12.79
N GLN A 455 33.44 3.69 -13.38
CA GLN A 455 33.20 3.86 -14.82
C GLN A 455 33.21 5.34 -15.22
N GLY A 456 32.59 6.21 -14.43
CA GLY A 456 32.64 7.66 -14.61
C GLY A 456 34.06 8.21 -14.55
N PHE A 457 34.87 7.78 -13.57
CA PHE A 457 36.28 8.16 -13.47
C PHE A 457 37.10 7.68 -14.66
N LEU A 458 36.92 6.42 -15.09
CA LEU A 458 37.62 5.87 -16.24
C LEU A 458 37.25 6.58 -17.53
N MET A 459 35.97 6.92 -17.71
CA MET A 459 35.50 7.66 -18.88
C MET A 459 36.05 9.09 -18.89
N ASN A 460 36.06 9.77 -17.74
CA ASN A 460 36.63 11.11 -17.63
C ASN A 460 38.16 11.10 -17.83
N ALA A 461 38.85 10.12 -17.25
CA ALA A 461 40.28 9.91 -17.46
C ALA A 461 40.61 9.63 -18.94
N ALA A 462 39.81 8.81 -19.63
CA ALA A 462 39.96 8.57 -21.06
C ALA A 462 39.75 9.87 -21.88
N LEU A 463 38.80 10.72 -21.47
CA LEU A 463 38.52 11.99 -22.15
C LEU A 463 39.67 13.00 -21.96
N ILE A 464 40.24 13.08 -20.76
CA ILE A 464 41.43 13.89 -20.47
C ILE A 464 42.66 13.34 -21.23
N LEU A 465 42.85 12.02 -21.25
CA LEU A 465 43.98 11.40 -21.94
C LEU A 465 43.92 11.63 -23.46
N THR A 466 42.75 11.46 -24.07
CA THR A 466 42.56 11.66 -25.51
C THR A 466 42.74 13.12 -25.92
N THR A 467 42.22 14.07 -25.13
CA THR A 467 42.40 15.51 -25.38
C THR A 467 43.85 15.96 -25.21
N THR A 468 44.55 15.48 -24.17
CA THR A 468 45.97 15.81 -23.96
C THR A 468 46.88 15.21 -25.03
N LEU A 469 46.67 13.96 -25.45
CA LEU A 469 47.44 13.34 -26.55
C LEU A 469 47.22 14.03 -27.90
N SER A 470 45.99 14.46 -28.21
CA SER A 470 45.70 15.14 -29.47
C SER A 470 46.30 16.55 -29.50
N LEU A 471 46.25 17.31 -28.39
CA LEU A 471 46.89 18.63 -28.28
C LEU A 471 48.42 18.53 -28.34
N SER A 472 49.01 17.56 -27.63
CA SER A 472 50.46 17.36 -27.66
C SER A 472 50.94 16.84 -29.02
N GLY A 473 50.20 15.92 -29.64
CA GLY A 473 50.49 15.43 -30.99
C GLY A 473 50.42 16.53 -32.07
N THR A 474 49.40 17.38 -32.01
CA THR A 474 49.28 18.54 -32.93
C THR A 474 50.35 19.60 -32.67
N GLY A 475 50.70 19.86 -31.41
CA GLY A 475 51.81 20.73 -31.02
C GLY A 475 53.15 20.22 -31.55
N ILE A 476 53.46 18.93 -31.36
CA ILE A 476 54.68 18.30 -31.87
C ILE A 476 54.71 18.34 -33.41
N TYR A 477 53.60 18.02 -34.08
CA TYR A 477 53.49 18.11 -35.53
C TYR A 477 53.82 19.52 -36.05
N TRP A 478 53.27 20.56 -35.41
CA TRP A 478 53.55 21.95 -35.78
C TRP A 478 55.01 22.35 -35.51
N ILE A 479 55.58 21.91 -34.38
CA ILE A 479 57.00 22.16 -34.06
C ILE A 479 57.91 21.50 -35.10
N VAL A 480 57.64 20.24 -35.48
CA VAL A 480 58.42 19.51 -36.49
C VAL A 480 58.27 20.15 -37.87
N LYS A 481 57.04 20.55 -38.24
CA LYS A 481 56.77 21.26 -39.51
C LYS A 481 57.51 22.59 -39.57
N TYR A 482 57.50 23.37 -38.48
CA TYR A 482 58.21 24.64 -38.40
C TYR A 482 59.73 24.46 -38.45
N ARG A 483 60.27 23.41 -37.81
CA ARG A 483 61.69 23.06 -37.89
C ARG A 483 62.17 22.57 -39.26
N ARG A 484 61.29 21.97 -40.07
CA ARG A 484 61.61 21.54 -41.46
C ARG A 484 61.44 22.65 -42.50
N ALA A 485 60.79 23.76 -42.13
CA ALA A 485 60.59 24.92 -42.99
C ALA A 485 61.68 26.00 -42.81
N LYS A 486 62.55 25.85 -41.81
CA LYS A 486 63.86 26.50 -41.70
C LYS A 486 64.91 25.55 -42.27
#